data_AF-A0A4R4TQD7-F1
#
_entry.id   AF-A0A4R4TQD7-F1
#
_cell.length_a   1.000
_cell.length_b   1.000
_cell.length_c   1.000
_cell.angle_alpha   90.00
_cell.angle_beta   90.00
_cell.angle_gamma   90.00
#
_symmetry.space_group_name_H-M   'P 1'
#
loop_
_entity.id
_entity.type
_entity.pdbx_description
1 polymer ?
#
loop_
_entity_poly.entity_id
_entity_poly.type
_entity_poly.pdbx_seq_one_letter_code
_entity_poly.pdbx_strand_id
1 'polypeptide(L)'
;MADVLETHITVSCPPGGIPRLAAWAAARGLGFTHIELARGLARSQPMVNVRGDATVAVRDLVADGFAVVRVKTEAAPWAASVPQRDDDPREAGQYFEHHVKLLLPADHERPALERLATPHGAHLSWNARRVRPDGRQERFVTQRCHDAGRDTAERRLTALLDALRAAGHHILEVEREFVLHDSNLALDDGWIAR
;
A
#
# COMPACT_ATOMS: atom_id res chain seq x y z
N MET A 1 6.85 -25.13 -1.07
CA MET A 1 5.77 -24.45 -0.32
C MET A 1 5.26 -23.36 -1.23
N ALA A 2 3.96 -23.27 -1.47
CA ALA A 2 3.42 -22.17 -2.29
C ALA A 2 3.65 -20.84 -1.56
N ASP A 3 4.04 -19.80 -2.29
CA ASP A 3 4.22 -18.47 -1.74
C ASP A 3 2.88 -17.98 -1.15
N VAL A 4 2.90 -17.38 0.04
CA VAL A 4 1.69 -16.78 0.63
C VAL A 4 1.40 -15.50 -0.14
N LEU A 5 0.25 -15.47 -0.80
CA LEU A 5 -0.22 -14.31 -1.55
C LEU A 5 -1.29 -13.56 -0.76
N GLU A 6 -1.25 -12.24 -0.88
CA GLU A 6 -2.31 -11.36 -0.44
C GLU A 6 -2.83 -10.56 -1.63
N THR A 7 -4.15 -10.41 -1.74
CA THR A 7 -4.79 -9.65 -2.81
C THR A 7 -5.71 -8.59 -2.21
N HIS A 8 -5.51 -7.35 -2.61
CA HIS A 8 -6.32 -6.20 -2.25
C HIS A 8 -7.21 -5.80 -3.42
N ILE A 9 -8.52 -5.77 -3.19
CA ILE A 9 -9.52 -5.38 -4.18
C ILE A 9 -10.05 -4.00 -3.80
N THR A 10 -9.64 -2.96 -4.53
CA THR A 10 -10.14 -1.61 -4.32
C THR A 10 -11.47 -1.42 -5.01
N VAL A 11 -12.43 -0.84 -4.30
CA VAL A 11 -13.79 -0.63 -4.76
C VAL A 11 -14.12 0.86 -4.76
N SER A 12 -14.69 1.35 -5.86
CA SER A 12 -15.27 2.69 -5.89
C SER A 12 -16.57 2.69 -5.10
N CYS A 13 -16.62 3.51 -4.05
CA CYS A 13 -17.81 3.65 -3.22
C CYS A 13 -18.41 5.05 -3.40
N PRO A 14 -19.74 5.16 -3.61
CA PRO A 14 -20.42 6.45 -3.49
C PRO A 14 -20.33 6.96 -2.04
N PRO A 15 -20.65 8.24 -1.78
CA PRO A 15 -20.74 8.76 -0.41
C PRO A 15 -21.60 7.85 0.48
N GLY A 16 -21.05 7.44 1.62
CA GLY A 16 -21.72 6.51 2.55
C GLY A 16 -21.70 5.03 2.14
N GLY A 17 -21.08 4.65 1.02
CA GLY A 17 -20.99 3.25 0.55
C GLY A 17 -19.94 2.40 1.30
N ILE A 18 -19.00 3.04 2.00
CA ILE A 18 -17.88 2.37 2.68
C ILE A 18 -18.36 1.42 3.80
N PRO A 19 -19.28 1.82 4.72
CA PRO A 19 -19.82 0.90 5.72
C PRO A 19 -20.51 -0.33 5.10
N ARG A 20 -21.19 -0.18 3.97
CA ARG A 20 -21.81 -1.29 3.25
C ARG A 20 -20.77 -2.28 2.75
N LEU A 21 -19.66 -1.80 2.18
CA LEU A 21 -18.55 -2.64 1.73
C LEU A 21 -17.85 -3.34 2.90
N ALA A 22 -17.62 -2.62 4.01
CA ALA A 22 -17.01 -3.20 5.20
C ALA A 22 -17.88 -4.32 5.79
N ALA A 23 -19.19 -4.12 5.88
CA ALA A 23 -20.14 -5.14 6.32
C ALA A 23 -20.18 -6.33 5.34
N TRP A 24 -20.11 -6.07 4.04
CA TRP A 24 -20.04 -7.11 3.01
C TRP A 24 -18.82 -8.02 3.17
N ALA A 25 -17.64 -7.43 3.45
CA ALA A 25 -16.41 -8.17 3.68
C ALA A 25 -16.48 -8.98 4.98
N ALA A 26 -16.96 -8.37 6.07
CA ALA A 26 -17.09 -9.00 7.37
C ALA A 26 -18.04 -10.22 7.33
N ALA A 27 -19.17 -10.12 6.64
CA ALA A 27 -20.13 -11.22 6.48
C ALA A 27 -19.53 -12.45 5.76
N ARG A 28 -18.40 -12.27 5.07
CA ARG A 28 -17.66 -13.32 4.35
C ARG A 28 -16.34 -13.69 5.03
N GLY A 29 -16.06 -13.14 6.21
CA GLY A 29 -14.81 -13.35 6.92
C GLY A 29 -13.58 -12.78 6.20
N LEU A 30 -13.76 -11.82 5.30
CA LEU A 30 -12.68 -11.17 4.55
C LEU A 30 -12.15 -9.95 5.30
N GLY A 31 -10.88 -9.62 5.08
CA GLY A 31 -10.27 -8.41 5.61
C GLY A 31 -10.83 -7.16 4.92
N PHE A 32 -10.80 -6.02 5.63
CA PHE A 32 -11.18 -4.73 5.08
C PHE A 32 -10.19 -3.65 5.53
N THR A 33 -9.69 -2.88 4.59
CA THR A 33 -8.80 -1.74 4.83
C THR A 33 -9.36 -0.51 4.11
N HIS A 34 -9.22 0.69 4.70
CA HIS A 34 -9.57 1.94 4.02
C HIS A 34 -8.39 2.91 4.08
N ILE A 35 -7.79 3.14 2.90
CA ILE A 35 -6.71 4.09 2.71
C ILE A 35 -7.29 5.42 2.21
N GLU A 36 -6.85 6.51 2.82
CA GLU A 36 -7.04 7.89 2.41
C GLU A 36 -5.70 8.49 1.94
N LEU A 37 -5.57 8.85 0.68
CA LEU A 37 -4.35 9.49 0.20
C LEU A 37 -4.31 10.97 0.57
N ALA A 38 -3.08 11.43 0.81
CA ALA A 38 -2.78 12.80 1.20
C ALA A 38 -3.16 13.83 0.11
N ARG A 39 -3.19 13.39 -1.15
CA ARG A 39 -3.47 14.10 -2.40
C ARG A 39 -3.78 13.06 -3.49
N GLY A 40 -4.02 13.52 -4.73
CA GLY A 40 -4.31 12.65 -5.88
C GLY A 40 -5.80 12.62 -6.23
N LEU A 41 -6.12 11.95 -7.34
CA LEU A 41 -7.49 11.91 -7.87
C LEU A 41 -8.38 10.94 -7.07
N ALA A 42 -7.91 9.71 -6.84
CA ALA A 42 -8.64 8.70 -6.08
C ALA A 42 -8.14 8.62 -4.64
N ARG A 43 -8.48 9.65 -3.84
CA ARG A 43 -7.99 9.76 -2.45
C ARG A 43 -8.56 8.68 -1.54
N SER A 44 -9.83 8.32 -1.69
CA SER A 44 -10.47 7.30 -0.84
C SER A 44 -10.40 5.94 -1.53
N GLN A 45 -9.68 5.00 -0.93
CA GLN A 45 -9.46 3.65 -1.44
C GLN A 45 -9.89 2.61 -0.39
N PRO A 46 -11.20 2.27 -0.33
CA PRO A 46 -11.66 1.16 0.48
C PRO A 46 -11.38 -0.16 -0.24
N MET A 47 -10.84 -1.13 0.48
CA MET A 47 -10.28 -2.37 -0.06
C MET A 47 -10.78 -3.58 0.72
N VAL A 48 -11.10 -4.64 -0.02
CA VAL A 48 -11.30 -5.98 0.53
C VAL A 48 -10.00 -6.77 0.39
N ASN A 49 -9.56 -7.41 1.47
CA ASN A 49 -8.32 -8.18 1.50
C ASN A 49 -8.65 -9.69 1.45
N VAL A 50 -8.02 -10.39 0.52
CA VAL A 50 -8.19 -11.82 0.27
C VAL A 50 -6.83 -12.48 0.33
N ARG A 51 -6.73 -13.63 1.00
CA ARG A 51 -5.52 -14.47 0.92
C ARG A 51 -5.59 -15.33 -0.33
N GLY A 52 -4.59 -15.23 -1.20
CA GLY A 52 -4.56 -15.99 -2.46
C GLY A 52 -5.37 -15.36 -3.58
N ASP A 53 -5.99 -16.22 -4.38
CA ASP A 53 -6.77 -15.87 -5.57
C ASP A 53 -8.07 -15.13 -5.20
N ALA A 54 -8.24 -13.95 -5.79
CA ALA A 54 -9.38 -13.06 -5.58
C ALA A 54 -10.54 -13.26 -6.58
N THR A 55 -10.44 -14.18 -7.54
CA THR A 55 -11.40 -14.36 -8.64
C THR A 55 -12.84 -14.49 -8.15
N VAL A 56 -13.07 -15.33 -7.13
CA VAL A 56 -14.39 -15.52 -6.51
C VAL A 56 -14.88 -14.23 -5.83
N ALA A 57 -14.02 -13.58 -5.05
CA ALA A 57 -14.39 -12.36 -4.33
C ALA A 57 -14.71 -11.20 -5.28
N VAL A 58 -13.94 -11.04 -6.37
CA VAL A 58 -14.19 -10.03 -7.41
C VAL A 58 -15.55 -10.28 -8.08
N ARG A 59 -15.83 -11.53 -8.49
CA ARG A 59 -17.11 -11.89 -9.09
C ARG A 59 -18.27 -11.58 -8.15
N ASP A 60 -18.16 -11.95 -6.89
CA ASP A 60 -19.22 -11.76 -5.91
C ASP A 60 -19.43 -10.27 -5.56
N LEU A 61 -18.37 -9.47 -5.50
CA LEU A 61 -18.46 -8.00 -5.37
C LEU A 61 -19.27 -7.39 -6.52
N VAL A 62 -18.95 -7.78 -7.75
CA VAL A 62 -19.66 -7.29 -8.95
C VAL A 62 -21.11 -7.73 -8.94
N ALA A 63 -21.40 -9.00 -8.61
CA ALA A 63 -22.75 -9.52 -8.51
C ALA A 63 -23.59 -8.77 -7.46
N ASP A 64 -22.98 -8.35 -6.35
CA ASP A 64 -23.62 -7.55 -5.29
C ASP A 64 -23.64 -6.03 -5.58
N GLY A 65 -23.25 -5.62 -6.80
CA GLY A 65 -23.36 -4.25 -7.29
C GLY A 65 -22.25 -3.30 -6.85
N PHE A 66 -21.09 -3.83 -6.45
CA PHE A 66 -19.90 -3.01 -6.18
C PHE A 66 -19.06 -2.80 -7.44
N ALA A 67 -18.51 -1.60 -7.60
CA ALA A 67 -17.62 -1.27 -8.70
C ALA A 67 -16.16 -1.53 -8.31
N VAL A 68 -15.61 -2.68 -8.70
CA VAL A 68 -14.18 -2.98 -8.54
C VAL A 68 -13.35 -2.10 -9.47
N VAL A 69 -12.36 -1.39 -8.94
CA VAL A 69 -11.52 -0.43 -9.69
C VAL A 69 -10.04 -0.77 -9.70
N ARG A 70 -9.59 -1.66 -8.80
CA ARG A 70 -8.22 -2.20 -8.79
C ARG A 70 -8.20 -3.57 -8.12
N VAL A 71 -7.38 -4.46 -8.66
CA VAL A 71 -6.96 -5.70 -8.01
C VAL A 71 -5.43 -5.66 -7.94
N LYS A 72 -4.89 -5.69 -6.73
CA LYS A 72 -3.44 -5.73 -6.47
C LYS A 72 -3.11 -7.03 -5.74
N THR A 73 -2.29 -7.88 -6.34
CA THR A 73 -1.83 -9.16 -5.75
C THR A 73 -0.35 -9.07 -5.43
N GLU A 74 -0.01 -9.46 -4.22
CA GLU A 74 1.29 -9.26 -3.61
C GLU A 74 1.78 -10.56 -3.00
N ALA A 75 3.10 -10.72 -2.98
CA ALA A 75 3.79 -11.82 -2.34
C ALA A 75 4.75 -11.28 -1.29
N ALA A 76 5.12 -12.14 -0.35
CA ALA A 76 6.25 -11.87 0.52
C ALA A 76 7.51 -11.62 -0.33
N PRO A 77 8.37 -10.64 0.01
CA PRO A 77 9.52 -10.25 -0.82
C PRO A 77 10.65 -11.29 -0.82
N TRP A 78 10.54 -12.33 0.03
CA TRP A 78 11.43 -13.49 0.09
C TRP A 78 10.82 -14.75 -0.53
N ALA A 79 9.67 -14.64 -1.20
CA ALA A 79 9.08 -15.71 -1.98
C ALA A 79 10.06 -16.20 -3.07
N ALA A 80 10.00 -17.49 -3.39
CA ALA A 80 10.96 -18.10 -4.33
C ALA A 80 10.84 -17.54 -5.75
N SER A 81 9.64 -17.07 -6.10
CA SER A 81 9.33 -16.44 -7.38
C SER A 81 9.78 -14.98 -7.50
N VAL A 82 10.27 -14.36 -6.41
CA VAL A 82 10.64 -12.94 -6.38
C VAL A 82 12.07 -12.72 -6.90
N PRO A 83 12.27 -11.79 -7.85
CA PRO A 83 13.60 -11.44 -8.37
C PRO A 83 14.57 -10.97 -7.28
N GLN A 84 15.74 -11.58 -7.16
CA GLN A 84 16.73 -11.21 -6.15
C GLN A 84 17.61 -10.05 -6.64
N ARG A 85 18.02 -10.09 -7.91
CA ARG A 85 18.93 -9.12 -8.54
C ARG A 85 18.23 -8.32 -9.65
N ASP A 86 18.83 -7.20 -10.04
CA ASP A 86 18.27 -6.28 -11.05
C ASP A 86 18.24 -6.91 -12.46
N ASP A 87 19.07 -7.91 -12.73
CA ASP A 87 19.12 -8.66 -13.99
C ASP A 87 18.22 -9.91 -14.01
N ASP A 88 17.63 -10.29 -12.88
CA ASP A 88 16.72 -11.44 -12.81
C ASP A 88 15.43 -11.16 -13.62
N PRO A 89 14.85 -12.19 -14.26
CA PRO A 89 13.64 -12.02 -15.07
C PRO A 89 12.46 -11.57 -14.22
N ARG A 90 11.66 -10.64 -14.75
CA ARG A 90 10.46 -10.09 -14.12
C ARG A 90 9.41 -9.75 -15.18
N GLU A 91 8.14 -9.84 -14.81
CA GLU A 91 7.05 -9.40 -15.68
C GLU A 91 6.91 -7.88 -15.63
N ALA A 92 6.43 -7.30 -16.73
CA ALA A 92 6.18 -5.87 -16.80
C ALA A 92 5.14 -5.44 -15.75
N GLY A 93 5.43 -4.36 -15.03
CA GLY A 93 4.54 -3.83 -13.99
C GLY A 93 4.70 -4.48 -12.62
N GLN A 94 5.63 -5.43 -12.44
CA GLN A 94 6.02 -5.91 -11.11
C GLN A 94 6.98 -4.94 -10.42
N TYR A 95 6.85 -4.78 -9.10
CA TYR A 95 7.69 -3.89 -8.31
C TYR A 95 7.74 -4.30 -6.84
N PHE A 96 8.78 -3.86 -6.13
CA PHE A 96 8.78 -3.92 -4.68
C PHE A 96 8.05 -2.72 -4.10
N GLU A 97 7.23 -2.95 -3.08
CA GLU A 97 6.56 -1.91 -2.30
C GLU A 97 6.96 -2.04 -0.82
N HIS A 98 7.25 -0.90 -0.19
CA HIS A 98 7.54 -0.84 1.24
C HIS A 98 6.59 0.14 1.90
N HIS A 99 6.06 -0.23 3.07
CA HIS A 99 5.22 0.64 3.90
C HIS A 99 5.92 0.88 5.23
N VAL A 100 6.39 2.11 5.46
CA VAL A 100 7.02 2.52 6.72
C VAL A 100 6.00 3.25 7.56
N LYS A 101 5.56 2.64 8.67
CA LYS A 101 4.61 3.21 9.62
C LYS A 101 5.34 4.10 10.62
N LEU A 102 5.01 5.39 10.63
CA LEU A 102 5.55 6.39 11.53
C LEU A 102 4.54 6.74 12.62
N LEU A 103 5.05 7.02 13.81
CA LEU A 103 4.32 7.71 14.86
C LEU A 103 4.72 9.19 14.85
N LEU A 104 3.76 10.06 14.57
CA LEU A 104 3.97 11.49 14.43
C LEU A 104 3.23 12.26 15.54
N PRO A 105 3.76 13.40 16.01
CA PRO A 105 3.02 14.30 16.87
C PRO A 105 1.85 14.94 16.10
N ALA A 106 0.88 15.49 16.83
CA ALA A 106 -0.34 16.05 16.26
C ALA A 106 -0.07 17.22 15.30
N ASP A 107 0.98 17.97 15.58
CA ASP A 107 1.44 19.19 14.90
C ASP A 107 2.58 18.95 13.91
N HIS A 108 2.83 17.69 13.51
CA HIS A 108 3.92 17.40 12.57
C HIS A 108 3.86 18.24 11.29
N GLU A 109 5.01 18.72 10.82
CA GLU A 109 5.11 19.43 9.57
C GLU A 109 5.06 18.46 8.38
N ARG A 110 3.85 18.17 7.91
CA ARG A 110 3.62 17.31 6.74
C ARG A 110 4.51 17.69 5.52
N PRO A 111 4.64 18.97 5.12
CA PRO A 111 5.48 19.31 3.96
C PRO A 111 6.96 18.95 4.16
N ALA A 112 7.48 19.00 5.40
CA ALA A 112 8.85 18.60 5.69
C ALA A 112 9.03 17.09 5.49
N LEU A 113 8.08 16.28 5.97
CA LEU A 113 8.11 14.84 5.77
C LEU A 113 7.95 14.45 4.28
N GLU A 114 7.12 15.15 3.52
CA GLU A 114 7.01 14.94 2.07
C GLU A 114 8.32 15.25 1.33
N ARG A 115 8.99 16.36 1.68
CA ARG A 115 10.32 16.71 1.12
C ARG A 115 11.40 15.70 1.48
N LEU A 116 11.32 15.12 2.68
CA LEU A 116 12.24 14.07 3.13
C LEU A 116 12.03 12.76 2.37
N ALA A 117 10.78 12.36 2.13
CA ALA A 117 10.45 11.08 1.50
C ALA A 117 10.66 11.08 -0.03
N THR A 118 10.37 12.21 -0.70
CA THR A 118 10.36 12.29 -2.18
C THR A 118 11.68 11.85 -2.85
N PRO A 119 12.87 12.26 -2.38
CA PRO A 119 14.15 11.83 -2.97
C PRO A 119 14.37 10.31 -2.94
N HIS A 120 13.67 9.59 -2.07
CA HIS A 120 13.74 8.14 -1.96
C HIS A 120 12.68 7.42 -2.81
N GLY A 121 11.95 8.12 -3.69
CA GLY A 121 10.83 7.54 -4.43
C GLY A 121 9.68 7.14 -3.51
N ALA A 122 9.54 7.84 -2.38
CA ALA A 122 8.57 7.52 -1.35
C ALA A 122 7.54 8.64 -1.14
N HIS A 123 6.31 8.25 -0.81
CA HIS A 123 5.15 9.12 -0.78
C HIS A 123 4.26 8.83 0.44
N LEU A 124 3.61 9.87 0.97
CA LEU A 124 2.76 9.71 2.15
C LEU A 124 1.40 9.13 1.81
N SER A 125 1.05 8.01 2.42
CA SER A 125 -0.30 7.44 2.43
C SER A 125 -0.90 7.53 3.84
N TRP A 126 -2.21 7.69 3.93
CA TRP A 126 -2.90 7.80 5.21
C TRP A 126 -3.86 6.63 5.29
N ASN A 127 -3.77 5.77 6.30
CA ASN A 127 -4.92 4.93 6.61
C ASN A 127 -5.92 5.83 7.34
N ALA A 128 -7.21 5.73 7.00
CA ALA A 128 -8.24 6.62 7.52
C ALA A 128 -8.12 6.76 9.05
N ARG A 129 -7.61 7.92 9.48
CA ARG A 129 -7.58 8.46 10.85
C ARG A 129 -7.29 7.47 11.99
N ARG A 130 -6.07 6.93 12.06
CA ARG A 130 -5.52 6.53 13.37
C ARG A 130 -4.87 7.74 14.04
N VAL A 131 -5.71 8.57 14.66
CA VAL A 131 -5.29 9.43 15.77
C VAL A 131 -5.40 8.56 17.01
N ARG A 132 -4.30 8.38 17.73
CA ARG A 132 -4.26 7.64 18.98
C ARG A 132 -4.95 8.45 20.09
N PRO A 133 -5.38 7.80 21.20
CA PRO A 133 -5.96 8.50 22.35
C PRO A 133 -5.06 9.59 22.95
N ASP A 134 -3.74 9.49 22.76
CA ASP A 134 -2.73 10.48 23.19
C ASP A 134 -2.55 11.65 22.20
N GLY A 135 -3.37 11.73 21.15
CA GLY A 135 -3.30 12.75 20.12
C GLY A 135 -2.24 12.52 19.03
N ARG A 136 -1.40 11.49 19.16
CA ARG A 136 -0.40 11.15 18.12
C ARG A 136 -1.06 10.53 16.90
N GLN A 137 -0.35 10.57 15.78
CA GLN A 137 -0.85 10.16 14.47
C GLN A 137 -0.01 9.03 13.90
N GLU A 138 -0.64 7.95 13.45
CA GLU A 138 0.05 6.90 12.67
C GLU A 138 -0.04 7.22 11.18
N ARG A 139 1.10 7.34 10.50
CA ARG A 139 1.17 7.66 9.06
C ARG A 139 2.09 6.71 8.34
N PHE A 140 1.87 6.53 7.05
CA PHE A 140 2.70 5.65 6.24
C PHE A 140 3.51 6.46 5.23
N VAL A 141 4.77 6.06 5.07
CA VAL A 141 5.61 6.44 3.95
C VAL A 141 5.70 5.20 3.06
N THR A 142 5.12 5.26 1.87
CA THR A 142 5.10 4.16 0.89
C THR A 142 6.18 4.39 -0.16
N GLN A 143 7.07 3.43 -0.37
CA GLN A 143 8.14 3.48 -1.38
C GLN A 143 7.90 2.38 -2.43
N ARG A 144 7.92 2.74 -3.71
CA ARG A 144 7.88 1.78 -4.81
C ARG A 144 9.24 1.70 -5.50
N CYS A 145 9.75 0.50 -5.66
CA CYS A 145 10.99 0.23 -6.38
C CYS A 145 10.67 -0.54 -7.67
N HIS A 146 10.44 0.21 -8.74
CA HIS A 146 10.39 -0.33 -10.10
C HIS A 146 11.79 -0.71 -10.58
N ASP A 147 11.84 -1.66 -11.51
CA ASP A 147 13.05 -2.11 -12.21
C ASP A 147 14.20 -2.48 -11.26
N ALA A 148 13.87 -3.10 -10.13
CA ALA A 148 14.81 -3.47 -9.08
C ALA A 148 14.63 -4.94 -8.70
N GLY A 149 15.73 -5.63 -8.42
CA GLY A 149 15.75 -6.83 -7.62
C GLY A 149 15.65 -6.50 -6.13
N ARG A 150 15.39 -7.54 -5.32
CA ARG A 150 15.28 -7.43 -3.86
C ARG A 150 16.48 -6.73 -3.23
N ASP A 151 17.70 -7.04 -3.65
CA ASP A 151 18.91 -6.44 -3.09
C ASP A 151 18.91 -4.91 -3.24
N THR A 152 18.49 -4.42 -4.40
CA THR A 152 18.39 -2.99 -4.68
C THR A 152 17.23 -2.35 -3.92
N ALA A 153 16.07 -3.03 -3.86
CA ALA A 153 14.93 -2.56 -3.08
C ALA A 153 15.27 -2.41 -1.59
N GLU A 154 15.95 -3.39 -0.98
CA GLU A 154 16.35 -3.32 0.43
C GLU A 154 17.40 -2.23 0.70
N ARG A 155 18.34 -1.98 -0.23
CA ARG A 155 19.26 -0.84 -0.11
C ARG A 155 18.51 0.50 -0.15
N ARG A 156 17.54 0.64 -1.06
CA ARG A 156 16.70 1.85 -1.16
C ARG A 156 15.83 2.05 0.08
N LEU A 157 15.29 0.96 0.65
CA LEU A 157 14.57 0.99 1.91
C LEU A 157 15.47 1.42 3.07
N THR A 158 16.66 0.84 3.18
CA THR A 158 17.64 1.19 4.22
C THR A 158 17.96 2.68 4.19
N ALA A 159 18.23 3.24 3.00
CA ALA A 159 18.48 4.67 2.84
C ALA A 159 17.29 5.54 3.30
N LEU A 160 16.05 5.14 3.00
CA LEU A 160 14.85 5.84 3.47
C LEU A 160 14.71 5.76 5.00
N LEU A 161 14.91 4.58 5.59
CA LEU A 161 14.81 4.40 7.05
C LEU A 161 15.85 5.24 7.79
N ASP A 162 17.07 5.31 7.26
CA ASP A 162 18.15 6.12 7.86
C ASP A 162 17.84 7.61 7.78
N ALA A 163 17.33 8.09 6.65
CA ALA A 163 16.89 9.48 6.51
C ALA A 163 15.76 9.84 7.49
N LEU A 164 14.76 8.95 7.64
CA LEU A 164 13.66 9.14 8.59
C LEU A 164 14.14 9.17 10.04
N ARG A 165 15.06 8.28 10.43
CA ARG A 165 15.65 8.25 11.78
C ARG A 165 16.52 9.45 12.05
N ALA A 166 17.34 9.88 11.09
CA ALA A 166 18.19 11.06 11.20
C ALA A 166 17.36 12.34 11.40
N ALA A 167 16.16 12.40 10.80
CA ALA A 167 15.19 13.47 11.03
C ALA A 167 14.39 13.33 12.34
N GLY A 168 14.67 12.32 13.16
CA GLY A 168 14.04 12.10 14.47
C GLY A 168 12.66 11.43 14.43
N HIS A 169 12.26 10.83 13.30
CA HIS A 169 10.97 10.15 13.21
C HIS A 169 10.98 8.78 13.91
N HIS A 170 9.91 8.51 14.67
CA HIS A 170 9.72 7.21 15.31
C HIS A 170 9.03 6.24 14.36
N ILE A 171 9.75 5.17 13.98
CA ILE A 171 9.25 4.10 13.12
C ILE A 171 8.63 3.02 13.98
N LEU A 172 7.35 2.74 13.76
CA LEU A 172 6.60 1.70 14.47
C LEU A 172 6.74 0.34 13.80
N GLU A 173 6.69 0.33 12.47
CA GLU A 173 6.61 -0.90 11.68
C GLU A 173 7.10 -0.65 10.26
N VAL A 174 7.62 -1.70 9.62
CA VAL A 174 8.06 -1.69 8.23
C VAL A 174 7.55 -2.97 7.57
N GLU A 175 6.61 -2.80 6.65
CA GLU A 175 6.09 -3.88 5.80
C GLU A 175 6.81 -3.81 4.44
N ARG A 176 7.04 -4.99 3.84
CA ARG A 176 7.75 -5.17 2.58
C ARG A 176 7.01 -6.20 1.77
N GLU A 177 6.75 -5.88 0.51
CA GLU A 177 5.92 -6.70 -0.36
C GLU A 177 6.48 -6.65 -1.78
N PHE A 178 6.21 -7.70 -2.55
CA PHE A 178 6.47 -7.72 -3.99
C PHE A 178 5.13 -7.80 -4.73
N VAL A 179 4.84 -6.78 -5.53
CA VAL A 179 3.60 -6.69 -6.30
C VAL A 179 3.74 -7.54 -7.55
N LEU A 180 2.98 -8.63 -7.58
CA LEU A 180 2.92 -9.57 -8.70
C LEU A 180 2.02 -9.06 -9.82
N HIS A 181 0.93 -8.40 -9.44
CA HIS A 181 -0.07 -7.87 -10.36
C HIS A 181 -0.72 -6.63 -9.75
N ASP A 182 -0.84 -5.56 -10.54
CA ASP A 182 -1.66 -4.39 -10.23
C ASP A 182 -2.47 -4.02 -11.46
N SER A 183 -3.78 -4.18 -11.38
CA SER A 183 -4.67 -3.97 -12.51
C SER A 183 -4.89 -2.50 -12.86
N ASN A 184 -4.49 -1.54 -12.00
CA ASN A 184 -4.76 -0.12 -12.20
C ASN A 184 -3.81 0.80 -11.42
N LEU A 185 -2.61 1.00 -11.96
CA LEU A 185 -1.64 1.97 -11.44
C LEU A 185 -2.12 3.42 -11.51
N ALA A 186 -3.03 3.75 -12.44
CA ALA A 186 -3.56 5.11 -12.61
C ALA A 186 -4.43 5.56 -11.42
N LEU A 187 -4.84 4.64 -10.55
CA LEU A 187 -5.54 4.97 -9.31
C LEU A 187 -4.69 5.86 -8.39
N ASP A 188 -3.36 5.78 -8.53
CA ASP A 188 -2.40 6.54 -7.73
C ASP A 188 -1.96 7.86 -8.42
N ASP A 189 -2.57 8.22 -9.55
CA ASP A 189 -2.24 9.43 -10.29
C ASP A 189 -2.51 10.70 -9.45
N GLY A 190 -1.51 11.58 -9.43
CA GLY A 190 -1.48 12.79 -8.61
C GLY A 190 -1.12 12.54 -7.13
N TRP A 191 -1.01 11.29 -6.70
CA TRP A 191 -0.39 10.93 -5.41
C TRP A 191 1.10 10.66 -5.59
N ILE A 192 1.44 9.74 -6.49
CA ILE A 192 2.80 9.45 -6.94
C ILE A 192 3.03 10.19 -8.26
N ALA A 193 4.09 11.01 -8.32
CA ALA A 193 4.58 11.51 -9.59
C ALA A 193 5.43 10.39 -10.21
N ARG A 194 5.10 9.95 -11.42
CA ARG A 194 5.88 8.95 -12.14
C ARG A 194 7.22 9.50 -12.59
#